data_AF-X1EXQ6-F1
#
_entry.id   AF-X1EXQ6-F1
#
_cell.length_a   1.000
_cell.length_b   1.000
_cell.length_c   1.000
_cell.angle_alpha   90.00
_cell.angle_beta   90.00
_cell.angle_gamma   90.00
#
_symmetry.space_group_name_H-M   'P 1'
#
loop_
_entity.id
_entity.type
_entity.pdbx_description
1 polymer ?
#
loop_
_entity_poly.entity_id
_entity_poly.type
_entity_poly.pdbx_seq_one_letter_code
_entity_poly.pdbx_strand_id
1 'polypeptide(L)' 'MVVWEPLRYEVIGVTLDDAAGEAYDKVAKLLGLGYPGGPIIDHLAQGGDSSYVRFPRPRIRAKDF' A
#
# COMPACT_ATOMS: atom_id res chain seq x y z
N MET A 1 12.87 1.14 -7.82
CA MET A 1 13.51 0.94 -9.13
C MET A 1 14.72 1.85 -9.21
N VAL A 2 15.83 1.40 -9.78
CA VAL A 2 17.00 2.23 -10.09
C VAL A 2 17.12 2.36 -11.60
N VAL A 3 17.54 3.52 -12.07
CA VAL A 3 17.79 3.81 -13.50
C VAL A 3 19.29 3.79 -13.71
N TRP A 4 19.78 2.94 -14.61
CA TRP A 4 21.22 2.81 -14.88
C TRP A 4 21.66 3.61 -16.11
N GLU A 5 20.84 3.57 -17.17
CA GLU A 5 20.98 4.32 -18.43
C GLU A 5 19.56 4.55 -18.98
N PRO A 6 19.35 5.46 -19.95
CA PRO A 6 18.01 5.73 -20.49
C PRO A 6 17.30 4.44 -20.91
N LEU A 7 16.07 4.24 -20.40
CA LEU A 7 15.25 3.04 -20.62
C LEU A 7 15.79 1.72 -20.03
N ARG A 8 16.88 1.73 -19.25
CA ARG A 8 17.36 0.57 -18.49
C ARG A 8 17.07 0.74 -17.00
N TYR A 9 16.21 -0.14 -16.51
CA TYR A 9 15.71 -0.12 -15.16
C TYR A 9 16.04 -1.41 -14.43
N GLU A 10 16.31 -1.30 -13.14
CA GLU A 10 16.42 -2.44 -12.24
C GLU A 10 15.40 -2.34 -11.10
N VAL A 11 14.73 -3.46 -10.85
CA VAL A 11 13.81 -3.59 -9.72
C VAL A 11 14.62 -3.85 -8.46
N ILE A 12 14.59 -2.90 -7.53
CA ILE A 12 15.32 -2.98 -6.24
C ILE A 12 14.47 -3.55 -5.09
N GLY A 13 13.21 -3.87 -5.38
CA GLY A 13 12.25 -4.35 -4.38
C GLY A 13 10.84 -4.41 -4.95
N VAL A 14 10.09 -5.39 -4.46
CA VAL A 14 8.69 -5.64 -4.78
C VAL A 14 7.93 -5.97 -3.51
N THR A 15 6.60 -5.86 -3.53
CA THR A 15 5.79 -6.44 -2.46
C THR A 15 5.96 -7.96 -2.44
N LEU A 16 5.85 -8.57 -1.26
CA LEU A 16 5.80 -10.03 -1.11
C LEU A 16 4.38 -10.57 -1.15
N ASP A 17 3.42 -9.71 -0.77
CA ASP A 17 2.01 -10.04 -0.62
C ASP A 17 1.20 -9.09 -1.52
N ASP A 18 0.20 -8.41 -0.96
CA ASP A 18 -0.68 -7.51 -1.70
C ASP A 18 0.08 -6.30 -2.25
N ALA A 19 -0.28 -5.89 -3.47
CA ALA A 19 0.10 -4.58 -3.97
C ALA A 19 -0.61 -3.49 -3.16
N ALA A 20 -0.04 -2.27 -3.13
CA ALA A 20 -0.66 -1.16 -2.39
C ALA A 20 -2.11 -0.90 -2.84
N GLY A 21 -2.37 -0.85 -4.16
CA GLY A 21 -3.74 -0.67 -4.67
C GLY A 21 -4.70 -1.79 -4.24
N GLU A 22 -4.24 -3.03 -4.29
CA GLU A 22 -5.02 -4.20 -3.87
C GLU A 22 -5.39 -4.14 -2.38
N ALA A 23 -4.46 -3.70 -1.51
CA ALA A 23 -4.74 -3.53 -0.09
C ALA A 23 -5.84 -2.48 0.16
N TYR A 24 -5.80 -1.35 -0.54
CA TYR A 24 -6.86 -0.33 -0.48
C TYR A 24 -8.20 -0.89 -0.96
N ASP A 25 -8.22 -1.63 -2.07
CA ASP A 25 -9.45 -2.21 -2.62
C ASP A 25 -10.06 -3.27 -1.68
N LYS A 26 -9.23 -4.12 -1.07
CA LYS A 26 -9.66 -5.11 -0.09
C LYS A 26 -10.28 -4.44 1.13
N VAL A 27 -9.64 -3.39 1.68
CA VAL A 27 -10.17 -2.64 2.82
C VAL A 27 -11.46 -1.92 2.46
N ALA A 28 -11.54 -1.26 1.30
CA ALA A 28 -12.76 -0.60 0.85
C ALA A 28 -13.92 -1.59 0.70
N LYS A 29 -13.66 -2.78 0.17
CA LYS A 29 -14.65 -3.85 0.09
C LYS A 29 -15.11 -4.32 1.47
N LEU A 30 -14.19 -4.53 2.42
CA LEU A 30 -14.53 -4.92 3.80
C LEU A 30 -15.39 -3.88 4.51
N LEU A 31 -15.17 -2.60 4.20
CA LEU A 31 -15.93 -1.46 4.75
C LEU A 31 -17.20 -1.12 3.97
N GLY A 32 -17.49 -1.84 2.88
CA GLY A 32 -18.68 -1.58 2.04
C GLY A 32 -18.63 -0.27 1.23
N LEU A 33 -17.43 0.25 0.95
CA LEU A 33 -17.22 1.56 0.32
C LEU A 33 -17.25 1.52 -1.22
N GLY A 34 -17.14 0.34 -1.83
CA GLY A 34 -17.13 0.17 -3.29
C GLY A 34 -15.73 0.04 -3.90
N TYR A 35 -15.62 0.23 -5.22
CA TYR A 35 -14.41 0.06 -6.02
C TYR A 35 -14.31 1.13 -7.12
N PRO A 36 -13.12 1.68 -7.45
CA PRO A 36 -11.82 1.42 -6.84
C PRO A 36 -11.71 2.06 -5.44
N GLY A 37 -11.17 1.31 -4.49
CA GLY A 37 -11.11 1.68 -3.09
C GLY A 37 -10.10 2.79 -2.78
N GLY A 38 -9.01 2.86 -3.54
CA GLY A 38 -7.95 3.87 -3.36
C GLY A 38 -8.46 5.30 -3.26
N PRO A 39 -9.11 5.85 -4.31
CA PRO A 39 -9.63 7.21 -4.31
C PRO A 39 -10.66 7.49 -3.20
N ILE A 40 -11.48 6.50 -2.86
CA ILE A 40 -12.54 6.65 -1.84
C ILE A 40 -11.91 6.78 -0.45
N ILE A 41 -10.97 5.89 -0.12
CA ILE A 41 -10.26 5.93 1.17
C ILE A 41 -9.42 7.20 1.28
N ASP A 42 -8.73 7.63 0.21
CA ASP A 42 -7.94 8.86 0.21
C ASP A 42 -8.80 10.09 0.50
N HIS A 43 -9.98 10.19 -0.13
CA HIS A 43 -10.90 11.29 0.14
C HIS A 43 -11.43 11.29 1.59
N LEU A 44 -11.80 10.12 2.13
CA LEU A 44 -12.27 9.99 3.51
C LEU A 44 -11.16 10.29 4.53
N ALA A 45 -9.91 9.92 4.22
CA ALA A 45 -8.77 10.13 5.10
C ALA A 45 -8.46 11.63 5.33
N GLN A 46 -8.80 12.52 4.39
CA GLN A 46 -8.60 13.97 4.54
C GLN A 46 -9.34 14.57 5.74
N GLY A 47 -10.48 13.99 6.13
CA GLY A 47 -11.25 14.40 7.31
C GLY A 47 -11.04 13.51 8.53
N GLY A 48 -10.17 12.49 8.44
CA GLY A 48 -9.94 11.52 9.50
C GLY A 48 -8.92 11.98 10.54
N ASP A 49 -8.99 11.39 11.73
CA ASP A 49 -7.94 11.54 12.74
C ASP A 49 -6.82 10.51 12.50
N SER A 50 -5.65 10.99 12.07
CA SER A 50 -4.46 10.16 11.82
C SER A 50 -3.94 9.40 13.05
N SER A 51 -4.36 9.77 14.25
CA SER A 51 -3.95 9.13 15.50
C SER A 51 -4.92 8.04 15.98
N TYR A 52 -6.09 7.92 15.34
CA TYR A 52 -7.18 7.04 15.77
C TYR A 52 -6.81 5.54 15.75
N VAL A 53 -6.01 5.11 14.78
CA VAL A 53 -5.55 3.72 14.65
C VAL A 53 -4.05 3.66 14.43
N ARG A 54 -3.37 2.87 15.25
CA ARG A 54 -1.95 2.54 15.04
C ARG A 54 -1.83 1.25 14.24
N PHE A 55 -1.64 1.36 12.93
CA PHE A 55 -1.39 0.20 12.07
C PHE A 55 0.00 -0.42 12.35
N PRO A 56 0.12 -1.76 12.32
CA PRO A 56 1.42 -2.41 12.44
C PRO A 56 2.28 -2.06 11.22
N ARG A 57 3.60 -1.94 11.42
CA ARG A 57 4.54 -1.88 10.30
C ARG A 57 4.81 -3.31 9.82
N PRO A 58 4.44 -3.68 8.58
CA PRO A 58 4.74 -5.01 8.06
C PRO A 58 6.26 -5.23 8.01
N ARG A 59 6.69 -6.49 8.08
CA ARG A 59 8.12 -6.84 8.24
C ARG A 59 8.91 -6.36 7.01
N ILE A 60 9.89 -5.48 7.23
CA ILE A 60 10.75 -4.90 6.17
C ILE A 60 11.99 -5.79 5.90
N ARG A 61 12.27 -6.79 6.76
CA ARG A 61 13.41 -7.69 6.63
C ARG A 61 12.98 -9.15 6.62
N ALA A 62 13.39 -9.87 5.57
CA ALA A 62 13.62 -11.30 5.65
C ALA A 62 14.97 -11.52 6.35
N LYS A 63 14.94 -12.04 7.58
CA LYS A 63 16.00 -12.68 8.40
C LYS A 63 15.42 -12.72 9.82
N ASP A 64 15.25 -13.84 10.52
CA ASP A 64 16.14 -15.00 10.67
C ASP A 64 15.36 -16.33 10.79
N PHE A 65 15.88 -17.38 10.15
CA PHE A 65 15.90 -18.76 10.66
C PHE A 65 17.37 -19.17 10.73
#